data_AF-L5KUI7-F1
#
_entry.id   AF-L5KUI7-F1
#
_cell.length_a   1.000
_cell.length_b   1.000
_cell.length_c   1.000
_cell.angle_alpha   90.00
_cell.angle_beta   90.00
_cell.angle_gamma   90.00
#
_symmetry.space_group_name_H-M   'P 1'
#
loop_
_entity.id
_entity.type
_entity.pdbx_description
1 polymer ?
#
loop_
_entity_poly.entity_id
_entity_poly.type
_entity_poly.pdbx_seq_one_letter_code
_entity_poly.pdbx_strand_id
1 'polypeptide(L)'
;MFLRPLRSWALRTLRRQGPGIPALGPGPRGVQRRIWPPDKENEKEKKLVVCVEGNIASGKTTCLEFFANTTDIEVLPEPVPKWRNVRGHNPLGLMYLDACRWGLTLQTYVQLTMLDRHTHPQTSPVRLMERSIHSARYIFVENLYRSGKMPEVDYVVLSEWFDWIVRNIDVSVDLIVYLQTTPETCYQRLKMRCREEEKVIPLEYLAAIHDLYEEWLIKGGLFPIGAPVLVIEADHDMQKMLELFEQNRDRILTPENRKRGP
;
A
#
# COMPACT_ATOMS: atom_id res chain seq x y z
N MET A 1 -7.69 -3.66 36.59
CA MET A 1 -8.96 -3.26 35.95
C MET A 1 -8.89 -3.73 34.52
N PHE A 2 -9.58 -4.82 34.20
CA PHE A 2 -9.40 -5.56 32.94
C PHE A 2 -10.04 -4.83 31.75
N LEU A 3 -9.25 -4.51 30.73
CA LEU A 3 -9.72 -3.99 29.45
C LEU A 3 -10.27 -5.16 28.61
N ARG A 4 -11.56 -5.05 28.23
CA ARG A 4 -12.20 -5.94 27.26
C ARG A 4 -11.93 -5.45 25.84
N PRO A 5 -11.73 -6.35 24.85
CA PRO A 5 -11.61 -5.96 23.46
C PRO A 5 -12.99 -5.70 22.83
N LEU A 6 -13.12 -4.59 22.11
CA LEU A 6 -14.29 -4.27 21.29
C LEU A 6 -14.25 -5.10 20.00
N ARG A 7 -15.17 -6.06 19.86
CA ARG A 7 -15.50 -6.73 18.60
C ARG A 7 -16.88 -6.29 18.11
N SER A 8 -17.02 -6.32 16.79
CA SER A 8 -18.24 -6.55 16.00
C SER A 8 -19.14 -5.35 15.68
N TRP A 9 -19.10 -4.91 14.42
CA TRP A 9 -20.31 -4.54 13.68
C TRP A 9 -20.34 -5.27 12.34
N ALA A 10 -21.17 -6.32 12.27
CA ALA A 10 -21.51 -7.04 11.06
C ALA A 10 -22.90 -6.62 10.56
N LEU A 11 -22.98 -6.43 9.23
CA LEU A 11 -24.09 -6.72 8.31
C LEU A 11 -25.54 -6.53 8.79
N ARG A 12 -26.25 -5.60 8.14
CA ARG A 12 -27.70 -5.68 7.94
C ARG A 12 -28.01 -5.78 6.46
N THR A 13 -28.34 -6.98 6.01
CA THR A 13 -29.04 -7.24 4.74
C THR A 13 -30.54 -7.26 5.01
N LEU A 14 -31.29 -6.36 4.36
CA LEU A 14 -32.75 -6.35 4.39
C LEU A 14 -33.27 -7.15 3.18
N ARG A 15 -33.79 -8.35 3.46
CA ARG A 15 -34.71 -9.11 2.60
C ARG A 15 -35.96 -8.27 2.32
N ARG A 16 -36.35 -8.13 1.06
CA ARG A 16 -37.74 -7.82 0.67
C ARG A 16 -38.36 -9.04 -0.01
N GLN A 17 -39.53 -9.43 0.49
CA GLN A 17 -40.39 -10.49 -0.05
C GLN A 17 -41.21 -9.97 -1.25
N GLY A 18 -41.54 -10.88 -2.19
CA GLY A 18 -42.49 -10.67 -3.29
C GLY A 18 -43.95 -10.61 -2.84
N PRO A 19 -44.90 -10.34 -3.75
CA PRO A 19 -45.68 -11.40 -4.44
C PRO A 19 -45.93 -11.04 -5.92
N GLY A 20 -46.48 -11.82 -6.86
CA GLY A 20 -47.14 -13.12 -6.95
C GLY A 20 -47.57 -13.28 -8.43
N ILE A 21 -47.72 -14.50 -8.92
CA ILE A 21 -48.11 -14.84 -10.32
C ILE A 21 -49.61 -15.20 -10.36
N PRO A 22 -50.31 -14.93 -11.48
CA PRO A 22 -51.29 -15.89 -12.00
C PRO A 22 -51.07 -16.27 -13.47
N ALA A 23 -51.66 -17.40 -13.87
CA ALA A 23 -51.26 -18.26 -14.98
C ALA A 23 -52.11 -18.19 -16.28
N LEU A 24 -51.46 -18.62 -17.37
CA LEU A 24 -51.88 -19.30 -18.62
C LEU A 24 -52.86 -18.70 -19.67
N GLY A 25 -52.42 -18.80 -20.94
CA GLY A 25 -53.24 -18.87 -22.18
C GLY A 25 -52.36 -19.11 -23.44
N PRO A 26 -52.76 -19.92 -24.46
CA PRO A 26 -51.83 -20.48 -25.46
C PRO A 26 -51.83 -19.84 -26.88
N GLY A 27 -50.62 -19.76 -27.49
CA GLY A 27 -50.29 -19.79 -28.93
C GLY A 27 -50.42 -18.49 -29.77
N PRO A 28 -49.89 -18.40 -31.02
CA PRO A 28 -48.78 -19.14 -31.65
C PRO A 28 -47.81 -18.26 -32.51
N ARG A 29 -46.77 -18.90 -33.08
CA ARG A 29 -45.93 -18.52 -34.25
C ARG A 29 -44.82 -17.45 -34.11
N GLY A 30 -43.58 -17.96 -34.18
CA GLY A 30 -42.61 -17.57 -35.20
C GLY A 30 -41.97 -16.18 -35.10
N VAL A 31 -40.88 -16.06 -34.34
CA VAL A 31 -39.85 -15.05 -34.58
C VAL A 31 -38.48 -15.72 -34.46
N GLN A 32 -37.78 -15.83 -35.58
CA GLN A 32 -36.35 -16.17 -35.62
C GLN A 32 -35.59 -15.12 -34.82
N ARG A 33 -35.17 -15.47 -33.59
CA ARG A 33 -34.14 -14.71 -32.88
C ARG A 33 -32.82 -14.91 -33.65
N ARG A 34 -32.41 -13.87 -34.38
CA ARG A 34 -31.01 -13.74 -34.82
C ARG A 34 -30.15 -13.85 -33.56
N ILE A 35 -29.34 -14.89 -33.51
CA ILE A 35 -28.27 -15.04 -32.53
C ILE A 35 -27.24 -14.00 -32.94
N TRP A 36 -27.25 -12.83 -32.29
CA TRP A 36 -26.07 -11.97 -32.28
C TRP A 36 -24.95 -12.77 -31.62
N PRO A 37 -23.73 -12.79 -32.19
CA PRO A 37 -22.59 -13.34 -31.45
C PRO A 37 -22.48 -12.57 -30.13
N PRO A 38 -22.08 -13.23 -29.03
CA PRO A 38 -21.82 -12.50 -27.80
C PRO A 38 -20.81 -11.42 -28.13
N ASP A 39 -21.16 -10.18 -27.78
CA ASP A 39 -20.24 -9.06 -27.82
C ASP A 39 -18.95 -9.55 -27.16
N LYS A 40 -17.84 -9.50 -27.90
CA LYS A 40 -16.52 -9.57 -27.29
C LYS A 40 -16.45 -8.34 -26.40
N GLU A 41 -16.89 -8.48 -25.15
CA GLU A 41 -16.48 -7.60 -24.08
C GLU A 41 -14.97 -7.53 -24.21
N ASN A 42 -14.46 -6.36 -24.60
CA ASN A 42 -13.05 -6.03 -24.47
C ASN A 42 -12.67 -6.45 -23.06
N GLU A 43 -11.93 -7.56 -22.92
CA GLU A 43 -11.16 -7.86 -21.73
C GLU A 43 -10.23 -6.66 -21.57
N LYS A 44 -10.68 -5.64 -20.84
CA LYS A 44 -9.80 -4.56 -20.40
C LYS A 44 -8.70 -5.27 -19.64
N GLU A 45 -7.49 -5.25 -20.19
CA GLU A 45 -6.31 -5.83 -19.54
C GLU A 45 -6.34 -5.42 -18.07
N LYS A 46 -6.33 -6.43 -17.20
CA LYS A 46 -6.42 -6.22 -15.77
C LYS A 46 -5.18 -5.44 -15.35
N LYS A 47 -5.41 -4.22 -14.88
CA LYS A 47 -4.37 -3.34 -14.35
C LYS A 47 -3.93 -3.87 -12.98
N LEU A 48 -2.62 -3.93 -12.79
CA LEU A 48 -1.99 -4.44 -11.59
C LEU A 48 -1.36 -3.29 -10.79
N VAL A 49 -1.57 -3.31 -9.47
CA VAL A 49 -0.93 -2.38 -8.54
C VAL A 49 0.02 -3.15 -7.62
N VAL A 50 1.30 -2.81 -7.67
CA VAL A 50 2.36 -3.41 -6.87
C VAL A 50 2.96 -2.35 -5.96
N CYS A 51 2.97 -2.59 -4.65
CA CYS A 51 3.58 -1.70 -3.69
C CYS A 51 4.93 -2.27 -3.21
N VAL A 52 5.99 -1.50 -3.37
CA VAL A 52 7.31 -1.82 -2.81
C VAL A 52 7.40 -1.21 -1.42
N GLU A 53 7.41 -2.07 -0.41
CA GLU A 53 7.44 -1.73 1.00
C GLU A 53 8.82 -2.01 1.61
N GLY A 54 9.13 -1.36 2.73
CA GLY A 54 10.42 -1.52 3.39
C GLY A 54 10.81 -0.34 4.26
N ASN A 55 11.80 -0.56 5.13
CA ASN A 55 12.30 0.44 6.07
C ASN A 55 12.92 1.66 5.35
N ILE A 56 13.18 2.75 6.06
CA ILE A 56 13.89 3.91 5.50
C ILE A 56 15.26 3.45 4.99
N ALA A 57 15.66 3.90 3.80
CA ALA A 57 16.90 3.51 3.13
C ALA A 57 17.05 2.00 2.83
N SER A 58 15.95 1.23 2.75
CA SER A 58 15.97 -0.19 2.36
C SER A 58 16.23 -0.46 0.87
N GLY A 59 16.35 0.57 0.03
CA GLY A 59 16.58 0.42 -1.42
C GLY A 59 15.32 0.42 -2.29
N LYS A 60 14.16 0.85 -1.76
CA LYS A 60 12.90 0.94 -2.54
C LYS A 60 13.02 1.78 -3.81
N THR A 61 13.51 3.01 -3.70
CA THR A 61 13.69 3.89 -4.87
C THR A 61 14.58 3.24 -5.94
N THR A 62 15.65 2.54 -5.52
CA THR A 62 16.53 1.77 -6.42
C THR A 62 15.79 0.63 -7.13
N CYS A 63 14.92 -0.09 -6.42
CA CYS A 63 14.06 -1.12 -7.01
C CYS A 63 13.10 -0.52 -8.05
N LEU A 64 12.49 0.62 -7.75
CA LEU A 64 11.61 1.35 -8.68
C LEU A 64 12.37 1.80 -9.94
N GLU A 65 13.55 2.40 -9.76
CA GLU A 65 14.41 2.86 -10.87
C GLU A 65 14.85 1.71 -11.78
N PHE A 66 15.12 0.53 -11.21
CA PHE A 66 15.46 -0.67 -11.97
C PHE A 66 14.36 -1.05 -12.97
N PHE A 67 13.09 -0.96 -12.56
CA PHE A 67 11.95 -1.30 -13.41
C PHE A 67 11.44 -0.14 -14.28
N ALA A 68 11.86 1.10 -14.02
CA ALA A 68 11.34 2.30 -14.69
C ALA A 68 11.51 2.30 -16.22
N ASN A 69 12.51 1.59 -16.74
CA ASN A 69 12.77 1.49 -18.18
C ASN A 69 12.07 0.30 -18.87
N THR A 70 11.31 -0.50 -18.14
CA THR A 70 10.55 -1.62 -18.73
C THR A 70 9.28 -1.09 -19.38
N THR A 71 8.95 -1.59 -20.56
CA THR A 71 7.68 -1.26 -21.23
C THR A 71 6.50 -1.69 -20.35
N ASP A 72 5.36 -1.01 -20.47
CA ASP A 72 4.11 -1.39 -19.79
C ASP A 72 4.13 -1.29 -18.26
N ILE A 73 5.10 -0.57 -17.70
CA ILE A 73 5.16 -0.21 -16.29
C ILE A 73 5.07 1.31 -16.13
N GLU A 74 4.25 1.77 -15.18
CA GLU A 74 4.37 3.11 -14.62
C GLU A 74 4.91 3.03 -13.20
N VAL A 75 5.83 3.93 -12.86
CA VAL A 75 6.50 3.96 -11.56
C VAL A 75 6.07 5.21 -10.81
N LEU A 76 5.55 5.04 -9.59
CA LEU A 76 5.12 6.11 -8.71
C LEU A 76 6.01 6.15 -7.45
N PRO A 77 7.07 6.97 -7.43
CA PRO A 77 7.91 7.11 -6.25
C PRO A 77 7.16 7.81 -5.11
N GLU A 78 7.69 7.66 -3.89
CA GLU A 78 7.16 8.32 -2.71
C GLU A 78 7.25 9.84 -2.89
N PRO A 79 6.19 10.62 -2.61
CA PRO A 79 6.16 12.06 -2.86
C PRO A 79 6.95 12.86 -1.81
N VAL A 80 8.13 12.39 -1.37
CA VAL A 80 9.01 13.07 -0.42
C VAL A 80 9.28 14.54 -0.79
N PRO A 81 9.50 14.93 -2.07
CA PRO A 81 9.64 16.34 -2.41
C PRO A 81 8.42 17.19 -2.00
N LYS A 82 7.19 16.67 -2.11
CA LYS A 82 5.98 17.35 -1.61
C LYS A 82 6.02 17.53 -0.09
N TRP A 83 6.56 16.55 0.65
CA TRP A 83 6.62 16.60 2.13
C TRP A 83 7.74 17.50 2.66
N ARG A 84 8.77 17.74 1.85
CA ARG A 84 9.87 18.66 2.17
C ARG A 84 9.57 20.11 1.83
N ASN A 85 8.59 20.35 0.95
CA ASN A 85 8.20 21.68 0.54
C ASN A 85 6.68 21.76 0.29
N VAL A 86 5.93 22.03 1.35
CA VAL A 86 4.53 22.42 1.31
C VAL A 86 4.47 23.94 1.32
N ARG A 87 4.56 24.56 0.13
CA ARG A 87 4.49 26.02 -0.06
C ARG A 87 5.47 26.78 0.85
N GLY A 88 6.72 26.33 0.91
CA GLY A 88 7.79 26.93 1.71
C GLY A 88 8.00 26.29 3.09
N HIS A 89 7.14 25.36 3.50
CA HIS A 89 7.30 24.64 4.76
C HIS A 89 7.85 23.23 4.55
N ASN A 90 8.67 22.74 5.49
CA ASN A 90 9.21 21.38 5.49
C ASN A 90 8.61 20.51 6.62
N PRO A 91 7.36 20.02 6.50
CA PRO A 91 6.74 19.15 7.48
C PRO A 91 7.56 17.91 7.84
N LEU A 92 8.27 17.33 6.87
CA LEU A 92 9.11 16.16 7.12
C LEU A 92 10.24 16.49 8.11
N GLY A 93 10.97 17.59 7.87
CA GLY A 93 12.00 18.07 8.78
C GLY A 93 11.43 18.48 10.15
N LEU A 94 10.29 19.17 10.17
CA LEU A 94 9.61 19.55 11.42
C LEU A 94 9.24 18.32 12.27
N MET A 95 8.76 17.23 11.66
CA MET A 95 8.45 15.99 12.36
C MET A 95 9.68 15.32 12.96
N TYR A 96 10.81 15.30 12.23
CA TYR A 96 12.04 14.74 12.79
C TYR A 96 12.64 15.59 13.92
N LEU A 97 12.38 16.90 13.94
CA LEU A 97 12.79 17.79 15.04
C LEU A 97 11.88 17.69 16.27
N ASP A 98 10.55 17.69 16.06
CA ASP A 98 9.56 17.56 17.11
C ASP A 98 8.36 16.75 16.62
N ALA A 99 8.48 15.42 16.78
CA ALA A 99 7.46 14.47 16.38
C ALA A 99 6.17 14.61 17.19
N CYS A 100 6.25 15.06 18.45
CA CYS A 100 5.07 15.28 19.30
C CYS A 100 4.20 16.41 18.75
N ARG A 101 4.83 17.50 18.28
CA ARG A 101 4.11 18.65 17.73
C ARG A 101 3.66 18.44 16.28
N TRP A 102 4.49 17.80 15.46
CA TRP A 102 4.33 17.77 14.00
C TRP A 102 3.95 16.40 13.45
N GLY A 103 3.85 15.37 14.29
CA GLY A 103 3.46 14.02 13.90
C GLY A 103 2.11 14.00 13.19
N LEU A 104 1.05 14.54 13.82
CA LEU A 104 -0.28 14.62 13.20
C LEU A 104 -0.26 15.38 11.87
N THR A 105 0.39 16.54 11.84
CA THR A 105 0.47 17.40 10.64
C THR A 105 1.10 16.65 9.47
N LEU A 106 2.25 16.01 9.68
CA LEU A 106 2.90 15.25 8.62
C LEU A 106 2.06 14.04 8.21
N GLN A 107 1.58 13.23 9.17
CA GLN A 107 0.86 12.00 8.84
C GLN A 107 -0.45 12.24 8.10
N THR A 108 -1.16 13.34 8.42
CA THR A 108 -2.35 13.77 7.65
C THR A 108 -1.98 14.05 6.19
N TYR A 109 -0.89 14.78 5.96
CA TYR A 109 -0.44 15.11 4.60
C TYR A 109 0.14 13.91 3.85
N VAL A 110 0.81 12.99 4.55
CA VAL A 110 1.26 11.71 4.00
C VAL A 110 0.06 10.89 3.53
N GLN A 111 -0.97 10.70 4.36
CA GLN A 111 -2.18 9.99 3.93
C GLN A 111 -2.84 10.62 2.70
N LEU A 112 -2.97 11.96 2.66
CA LEU A 112 -3.51 12.68 1.51
C LEU A 112 -2.69 12.42 0.23
N THR A 113 -1.36 12.56 0.33
CA THR A 113 -0.49 12.40 -0.85
C THR A 113 -0.33 10.94 -1.28
N MET A 114 -0.45 9.96 -0.37
CA MET A 114 -0.49 8.55 -0.73
C MET A 114 -1.84 8.17 -1.35
N LEU A 115 -2.94 8.75 -0.87
CA LEU A 115 -4.25 8.61 -1.52
C LEU A 115 -4.21 9.15 -2.95
N ASP A 116 -3.65 10.35 -3.17
CA ASP A 116 -3.43 10.94 -4.50
C ASP A 116 -2.69 9.96 -5.43
N ARG A 117 -1.68 9.23 -4.91
CA ARG A 117 -0.95 8.21 -5.68
C ARG A 117 -1.80 6.98 -6.01
N HIS A 118 -2.57 6.49 -5.06
CA HIS A 118 -3.48 5.35 -5.28
C HIS A 118 -4.57 5.69 -6.31
N THR A 119 -5.16 6.89 -6.21
CA THR A 119 -6.23 7.33 -7.11
C THR A 119 -5.74 7.93 -8.43
N HIS A 120 -4.42 8.03 -8.62
CA HIS A 120 -3.87 8.54 -9.87
C HIS A 120 -4.37 7.67 -11.04
N PRO A 121 -4.79 8.24 -12.18
CA PRO A 121 -5.20 7.43 -13.33
C PRO A 121 -4.07 6.52 -13.80
N GLN A 122 -4.31 5.22 -13.84
CA GLN A 122 -3.31 4.26 -14.30
C GLN A 122 -3.23 4.23 -15.81
N THR A 123 -2.04 4.44 -16.36
CA THR A 123 -1.79 4.50 -17.81
C THR A 123 -1.18 3.21 -18.34
N SER A 124 -0.37 2.54 -17.54
CA SER A 124 0.30 1.28 -17.90
C SER A 124 -0.40 0.05 -17.28
N PRO A 125 -0.27 -1.16 -17.87
CA PRO A 125 -0.76 -2.41 -17.30
C PRO A 125 -0.29 -2.67 -15.86
N VAL A 126 0.97 -2.34 -15.54
CA VAL A 126 1.51 -2.48 -14.19
C VAL A 126 1.85 -1.10 -13.61
N ARG A 127 1.42 -0.87 -12.38
CA ARG A 127 1.84 0.27 -11.55
C ARG A 127 2.71 -0.22 -10.42
N LEU A 128 3.94 0.28 -10.35
CA LEU A 128 4.86 0.04 -9.24
C LEU A 128 4.94 1.28 -8.36
N MET A 129 4.49 1.19 -7.11
CA MET A 129 4.43 2.29 -6.15
C MET A 129 5.48 2.11 -5.05
N GLU A 130 6.18 3.18 -4.68
CA GLU A 130 6.97 3.18 -3.45
C GLU A 130 6.06 3.46 -2.25
N ARG A 131 5.91 2.46 -1.39
CA ARG A 131 4.97 2.42 -0.27
C ARG A 131 3.50 2.51 -0.68
N SER A 132 2.63 2.48 0.32
CA SER A 132 1.18 2.55 0.17
C SER A 132 0.55 3.41 1.26
N ILE A 133 -0.74 3.73 1.10
CA ILE A 133 -1.51 4.34 2.19
C ILE A 133 -1.58 3.40 3.41
N HIS A 134 -1.47 2.09 3.22
CA HIS A 134 -1.43 1.11 4.31
C HIS A 134 -0.19 1.29 5.18
N SER A 135 1.02 1.40 4.61
CA SER A 135 2.22 1.61 5.42
C SER A 135 2.26 2.99 6.08
N ALA A 136 1.62 4.01 5.51
CA ALA A 136 1.40 5.28 6.21
C ALA A 136 0.66 5.08 7.55
N ARG A 137 -0.40 4.26 7.57
CA ARG A 137 -1.19 4.00 8.78
C ARG A 137 -0.58 2.92 9.69
N TYR A 138 -0.21 1.77 9.14
CA TYR A 138 0.17 0.57 9.90
C TYR A 138 1.60 0.62 10.40
N ILE A 139 2.47 1.41 9.76
CA ILE A 139 3.87 1.57 10.17
C ILE A 139 4.08 2.92 10.81
N PHE A 140 3.86 4.03 10.11
CA PHE A 140 4.30 5.34 10.60
C PHE A 140 3.39 5.96 11.67
N VAL A 141 2.07 5.96 11.44
CA VAL A 141 1.11 6.40 12.47
C VAL A 141 1.18 5.49 13.69
N GLU A 142 1.24 4.18 13.48
CA GLU A 142 1.40 3.20 14.57
C GLU A 142 2.67 3.43 15.38
N ASN A 143 3.81 3.67 14.72
CA ASN A 143 5.07 3.97 15.39
C ASN A 143 4.98 5.23 16.26
N LEU A 144 4.40 6.32 15.73
CA LEU A 144 4.23 7.56 16.49
C LEU A 144 3.37 7.35 17.74
N TYR A 145 2.32 6.54 17.64
CA TYR A 145 1.47 6.20 18.78
C TYR A 145 2.20 5.30 19.80
N ARG A 146 2.79 4.18 19.35
CA ARG A 146 3.52 3.24 20.24
C ARG A 146 4.73 3.87 20.93
N SER A 147 5.36 4.85 20.29
CA SER A 147 6.48 5.60 20.89
C SER A 147 6.05 6.75 21.81
N GLY A 148 4.74 6.93 22.05
CA GLY A 148 4.21 7.99 22.92
C GLY A 148 4.30 9.40 22.32
N LYS A 149 4.61 9.52 21.03
CA LYS A 149 4.76 10.79 20.30
C LYS A 149 3.47 11.26 19.65
N MET A 150 2.41 10.46 19.68
CA MET A 150 1.08 10.82 19.18
C MET A 150 0.04 10.57 20.28
N PRO A 151 -0.69 11.60 20.70
CA PRO A 151 -1.85 11.43 21.59
C PRO A 151 -2.86 10.44 21.03
N GLU A 152 -3.56 9.73 21.91
CA GLU A 152 -4.57 8.73 21.52
C GLU A 152 -5.67 9.34 20.63
N VAL A 153 -6.12 10.56 20.92
CA VAL A 153 -7.12 11.25 20.10
C VAL A 153 -6.65 11.45 18.65
N ASP A 154 -5.39 11.85 18.46
CA ASP A 154 -4.80 12.06 17.13
C ASP A 154 -4.69 10.74 16.36
N TYR A 155 -4.28 9.67 17.06
CA TYR A 155 -4.21 8.32 16.51
C TYR A 155 -5.58 7.81 16.06
N VAL A 156 -6.61 7.96 16.90
CA VAL A 156 -7.98 7.54 16.59
C VAL A 156 -8.52 8.32 15.40
N VAL A 157 -8.34 9.64 15.36
CA VAL A 157 -8.79 10.47 14.24
C VAL A 157 -8.12 10.03 12.93
N LEU A 158 -6.78 9.88 12.89
CA LEU A 158 -6.08 9.40 11.70
C LEU A 158 -6.49 7.97 11.28
N SER A 159 -6.91 7.15 12.24
CA SER A 159 -7.44 5.80 11.97
C SER A 159 -8.82 5.85 11.33
N GLU A 160 -9.75 6.66 11.86
CA GLU A 160 -11.09 6.80 11.27
C GLU A 160 -11.03 7.39 9.86
N TRP A 161 -10.12 8.34 9.61
CA TRP A 161 -9.85 8.87 8.28
C TRP A 161 -9.37 7.78 7.31
N PHE A 162 -8.38 6.99 7.73
CA PHE A 162 -7.88 5.87 6.94
C PHE A 162 -8.97 4.82 6.66
N ASP A 163 -9.75 4.44 7.68
CA ASP A 163 -10.84 3.48 7.56
C ASP A 163 -11.95 3.98 6.64
N TRP A 164 -12.22 5.28 6.63
CA TRP A 164 -13.13 5.88 5.67
C TRP A 164 -12.58 5.78 4.24
N ILE A 165 -11.29 6.09 4.03
CA ILE A 165 -10.65 6.01 2.71
C ILE A 165 -10.73 4.58 2.15
N VAL A 166 -10.27 3.58 2.92
CA VAL A 166 -10.24 2.18 2.47
C VAL A 166 -11.64 1.64 2.17
N ARG A 167 -12.68 2.12 2.86
CA ARG A 167 -14.07 1.70 2.62
C ARG A 167 -14.71 2.34 1.39
N ASN A 168 -14.30 3.55 1.02
CA ASN A 168 -15.01 4.36 0.02
C ASN A 168 -14.23 4.59 -1.27
N ILE A 169 -12.92 4.35 -1.27
CA ILE A 169 -12.02 4.62 -2.39
C ILE A 169 -11.24 3.35 -2.71
N ASP A 170 -11.12 3.03 -4.01
CA ASP A 170 -10.29 1.92 -4.46
C ASP A 170 -8.82 2.25 -4.26
N VAL A 171 -8.23 1.64 -3.23
CA VAL A 171 -6.81 1.67 -2.89
C VAL A 171 -6.24 0.25 -2.86
N SER A 172 -6.83 -0.65 -3.67
CA SER A 172 -6.45 -2.06 -3.70
C SER A 172 -5.03 -2.25 -4.23
N VAL A 173 -4.37 -3.29 -3.71
CA VAL A 173 -3.01 -3.69 -4.06
C VAL A 173 -3.05 -5.16 -4.47
N ASP A 174 -2.45 -5.51 -5.61
CA ASP A 174 -2.39 -6.89 -6.11
C ASP A 174 -1.16 -7.64 -5.58
N LEU A 175 -0.08 -6.94 -5.24
CA LEU A 175 1.16 -7.52 -4.69
C LEU A 175 1.90 -6.52 -3.80
N ILE A 176 2.40 -6.99 -2.66
CA ILE A 176 3.36 -6.27 -1.83
C ILE A 176 4.75 -6.87 -2.03
N VAL A 177 5.71 -6.09 -2.49
CA VAL A 177 7.13 -6.47 -2.53
C VAL A 177 7.79 -5.89 -1.29
N TYR A 178 8.13 -6.74 -0.33
CA TYR A 178 8.80 -6.32 0.89
C TYR A 178 10.31 -6.45 0.74
N LEU A 179 11.01 -5.32 0.66
CA LEU A 179 12.47 -5.27 0.76
C LEU A 179 12.85 -5.33 2.24
N GLN A 180 13.09 -6.55 2.71
CA GLN A 180 13.46 -6.83 4.09
C GLN A 180 14.94 -6.49 4.26
N THR A 181 15.24 -5.52 5.12
CA THR A 181 16.61 -5.05 5.36
C THR A 181 16.79 -4.84 6.86
N THR A 182 17.93 -5.25 7.39
CA THR A 182 18.28 -5.03 8.80
C THR A 182 18.35 -3.53 9.13
N PRO A 183 17.99 -3.12 10.36
CA PRO A 183 18.12 -1.74 10.81
C PRO A 183 19.54 -1.18 10.64
N GLU A 184 20.56 -2.01 10.85
CA GLU A 184 21.98 -1.64 10.75
C GLU A 184 22.36 -1.28 9.31
N THR A 185 21.98 -2.13 8.34
CA THR A 185 22.19 -1.83 6.92
C THR A 185 21.41 -0.59 6.49
N CYS A 186 20.14 -0.46 6.92
CA CYS A 186 19.34 0.75 6.69
C CYS A 186 20.03 2.00 7.23
N TYR A 187 20.59 1.94 8.44
CA TYR A 187 21.28 3.06 9.08
C TYR A 187 22.55 3.46 8.33
N GLN A 188 23.35 2.48 7.90
CA GLN A 188 24.52 2.72 7.06
C GLN A 188 24.15 3.39 5.74
N ARG A 189 23.13 2.86 5.04
CA ARG A 189 22.62 3.43 3.77
C ARG A 189 22.04 4.83 3.94
N LEU A 190 21.32 5.05 5.04
CA LEU A 190 20.77 6.36 5.40
C LEU A 190 21.89 7.39 5.57
N LYS A 191 22.98 7.03 6.26
CA LYS A 191 24.16 7.88 6.39
C LYS A 191 24.81 8.19 5.05
N MET A 192 24.95 7.21 4.15
CA MET A 192 25.51 7.43 2.81
C MET A 192 24.63 8.35 1.95
N ARG A 193 23.31 8.27 2.09
CA ARG A 193 22.36 9.11 1.35
C ARG A 193 22.42 10.59 1.76
N CYS A 194 22.90 10.90 2.98
CA CYS A 194 23.17 12.26 3.45
C CYS A 194 21.99 13.26 3.33
N ARG A 195 20.73 12.81 3.43
CA ARG A 195 19.58 13.72 3.43
C ARG A 195 19.53 14.49 4.76
N GLU A 196 19.53 15.81 4.71
CA GLU A 196 19.63 16.67 5.92
C GLU A 196 18.62 16.33 7.01
N GLU A 197 17.35 16.16 6.65
CA GLU A 197 16.28 15.88 7.61
C GLU A 197 16.43 14.49 8.27
N GLU A 198 17.16 13.58 7.66
CA GLU A 198 17.30 12.20 8.12
C GLU A 198 18.53 11.98 9.01
N LYS A 199 19.46 12.94 9.06
CA LYS A 199 20.69 12.83 9.88
C LYS A 199 20.41 12.65 11.37
N VAL A 200 19.25 13.12 11.84
CA VAL A 200 18.82 13.01 13.24
C VAL A 200 18.14 11.69 13.57
N ILE A 201 17.90 10.81 12.58
CA ILE A 201 17.21 9.54 12.77
C ILE A 201 18.15 8.55 13.48
N PRO A 202 17.80 8.09 14.70
CA PRO A 202 18.63 7.14 15.45
C PRO A 202 18.38 5.69 14.97
N LEU A 203 19.32 4.78 15.26
CA LEU A 203 19.20 3.37 14.87
C LEU A 203 17.97 2.71 15.51
N GLU A 204 17.66 3.08 16.75
CA GLU A 204 16.52 2.58 17.52
C GLU A 204 15.19 2.91 16.84
N TYR A 205 15.11 4.05 16.14
CA TYR A 205 13.94 4.39 15.34
C TYR A 205 13.80 3.44 14.14
N LEU A 206 14.90 3.13 13.46
CA LEU A 206 14.89 2.18 12.34
C LEU A 206 14.55 0.76 12.81
N ALA A 207 15.02 0.36 14.00
CA ALA A 207 14.65 -0.91 14.62
C ALA A 207 13.14 -0.99 14.90
N ALA A 208 12.55 0.05 15.49
CA ALA A 208 11.10 0.10 15.73
C ALA A 208 10.27 0.03 14.44
N ILE A 209 10.71 0.70 13.37
CA ILE A 209 10.07 0.61 12.05
C ILE A 209 10.23 -0.78 11.44
N HIS A 210 11.39 -1.43 11.61
CA HIS A 210 11.62 -2.80 11.17
C HIS A 210 10.67 -3.77 11.86
N ASP A 211 10.54 -3.69 13.19
CA ASP A 211 9.65 -4.55 13.97
C ASP A 211 8.19 -4.43 13.52
N LEU A 212 7.72 -3.22 13.22
CA LEU A 212 6.37 -3.00 12.71
C LEU A 212 6.15 -3.62 11.33
N TYR A 213 7.16 -3.60 10.46
CA TYR A 213 7.08 -4.29 9.17
C TYR A 213 7.07 -5.81 9.34
N GLU A 214 7.90 -6.35 10.22
CA GLU A 214 7.94 -7.78 10.55
C GLU A 214 6.60 -8.25 11.14
N GLU A 215 6.01 -7.46 12.05
CA GLU A 215 4.67 -7.72 12.58
C GLU A 215 3.63 -7.73 11.46
N TRP A 216 3.64 -6.73 10.58
CA TRP A 216 2.63 -6.60 9.54
C TRP A 216 2.75 -7.65 8.43
N LEU A 217 3.94 -7.83 7.85
CA LEU A 217 4.12 -8.55 6.59
C LEU A 217 4.62 -9.99 6.74
N ILE A 218 5.19 -10.36 7.90
CA ILE A 218 5.81 -11.67 8.12
C ILE A 218 5.07 -12.47 9.19
N LYS A 219 4.99 -11.95 10.41
CA LYS A 219 4.51 -12.69 11.59
C LYS A 219 2.99 -12.83 11.64
N GLY A 220 2.27 -11.95 10.95
CA GLY A 220 0.81 -11.83 11.05
C GLY A 220 0.42 -11.06 12.31
N GLY A 221 0.30 -9.74 12.16
CA GLY A 221 0.07 -8.81 13.27
C GLY A 221 -1.38 -8.31 13.38
N LEU A 222 -1.52 -7.13 13.98
CA LEU A 222 -2.82 -6.48 14.23
C LEU A 222 -3.54 -6.04 12.96
N PHE A 223 -2.81 -5.83 11.86
CA PHE A 223 -3.34 -5.25 10.63
C PHE A 223 -3.46 -6.31 9.53
N PRO A 224 -4.52 -6.22 8.69
CA PRO A 224 -4.71 -7.16 7.60
C PRO A 224 -3.64 -7.01 6.53
N ILE A 225 -3.21 -8.14 5.98
CA ILE A 225 -2.41 -8.21 4.76
C ILE A 225 -3.40 -8.27 3.58
N GLY A 226 -3.54 -7.17 2.85
CA GLY A 226 -4.52 -7.04 1.76
C GLY A 226 -4.12 -7.70 0.44
N ALA A 227 -2.86 -8.17 0.32
CA ALA A 227 -2.29 -8.70 -0.92
C ALA A 227 -1.21 -9.75 -0.63
N PRO A 228 -0.91 -10.68 -1.55
CA PRO A 228 0.27 -11.54 -1.43
C PRO A 228 1.55 -10.74 -1.17
N VAL A 229 2.44 -11.28 -0.34
CA VAL A 229 3.73 -10.65 -0.01
C VAL A 229 4.86 -11.42 -0.68
N LEU A 230 5.67 -10.72 -1.45
CA LEU A 230 6.95 -11.17 -1.98
C LEU A 230 8.07 -10.58 -1.13
N VAL A 231 8.72 -11.39 -0.31
CA VAL A 231 9.88 -10.97 0.49
C VAL A 231 11.16 -11.10 -0.33
N ILE A 232 11.97 -10.05 -0.33
CA ILE A 232 13.32 -10.02 -0.92
C ILE A 232 14.29 -9.58 0.17
N GLU A 233 15.26 -10.44 0.48
CA GLU A 233 16.38 -10.11 1.37
C GLU A 233 17.22 -9.02 0.72
N ALA A 234 17.28 -7.85 1.35
CA ALA A 234 17.80 -6.64 0.76
C ALA A 234 19.02 -6.07 1.51
N ASP A 235 19.74 -6.91 2.26
CA ASP A 235 20.98 -6.56 2.97
C ASP A 235 22.25 -6.62 2.09
N HIS A 236 22.11 -7.06 0.84
CA HIS A 236 23.25 -7.24 -0.06
C HIS A 236 23.74 -5.92 -0.71
N ASP A 237 24.88 -6.01 -1.40
CA ASP A 237 25.38 -4.90 -2.22
C ASP A 237 24.51 -4.64 -3.45
N MET A 238 24.78 -3.52 -4.13
CA MET A 238 24.01 -3.08 -5.29
C MET A 238 23.97 -4.13 -6.41
N GLN A 239 25.10 -4.75 -6.73
CA GLN A 239 25.17 -5.72 -7.82
C GLN A 239 24.27 -6.92 -7.53
N LYS A 240 24.34 -7.43 -6.31
CA LYS A 240 23.50 -8.55 -5.89
C LYS A 240 22.02 -8.17 -5.84
N MET A 241 21.69 -6.95 -5.43
CA MET A 241 20.31 -6.46 -5.45
C MET A 241 19.73 -6.42 -6.86
N LEU A 242 20.50 -5.97 -7.85
CA LEU A 242 20.06 -5.94 -9.25
C LEU A 242 19.80 -7.36 -9.79
N GLU A 243 20.65 -8.33 -9.44
CA GLU A 243 20.42 -9.75 -9.76
C GLU A 243 19.11 -10.26 -9.14
N LEU A 244 18.86 -9.95 -7.86
CA LEU A 244 17.64 -10.36 -7.18
C LEU A 244 16.38 -9.72 -7.78
N PHE A 245 16.46 -8.46 -8.21
CA PHE A 245 15.34 -7.81 -8.90
C PHE A 245 15.05 -8.48 -10.25
N GLU A 246 16.08 -8.79 -11.03
CA GLU A 246 15.91 -9.49 -12.31
C GLU A 246 15.36 -10.91 -12.11
N GLN A 247 15.88 -11.66 -11.13
CA GLN A 247 15.39 -13.01 -10.79
C GLN A 247 13.92 -13.01 -10.36
N ASN A 248 13.43 -11.91 -9.80
CA ASN A 248 12.04 -11.77 -9.36
C ASN A 248 11.18 -10.97 -10.33
N ARG A 249 11.68 -10.56 -11.51
CA ARG A 249 10.98 -9.73 -12.50
C ARG A 249 9.59 -10.28 -12.80
N ASP A 250 9.47 -11.54 -13.19
CA ASP A 250 8.18 -12.13 -13.56
C ASP A 250 7.21 -12.20 -12.38
N ARG A 251 7.72 -12.41 -11.16
CA ARG A 251 6.91 -12.46 -9.94
C ARG A 251 6.35 -11.08 -9.57
N ILE A 252 7.11 -10.03 -9.87
CA ILE A 252 6.73 -8.64 -9.60
C ILE A 252 5.76 -8.14 -10.69
N LEU A 253 6.02 -8.45 -11.95
CA LEU A 253 5.30 -7.88 -13.10
C LEU A 253 4.10 -8.71 -13.57
N THR A 254 4.10 -10.02 -13.32
CA THR A 254 3.03 -10.94 -13.76
C THR A 254 2.53 -11.87 -12.63
N PRO A 255 2.01 -11.32 -11.52
CA PRO A 255 1.54 -12.11 -10.38
C PRO A 255 0.36 -13.06 -10.71
N GLU A 256 -0.36 -12.85 -11.83
CA GLU A 256 -1.56 -13.63 -12.19
C GLU A 256 -1.28 -15.08 -12.60
N ASN A 257 -0.06 -15.41 -13.04
CA ASN A 257 0.32 -16.79 -13.38
C ASN A 257 0.29 -17.76 -12.19
N ARG A 258 0.03 -17.29 -10.96
CA ARG A 258 -0.11 -18.13 -9.76
C ARG A 258 -1.53 -18.58 -9.44
N LYS A 259 -2.58 -18.01 -10.05
CA LYS A 259 -3.95 -18.52 -9.85
C LYS A 259 -4.23 -19.80 -10.66
N ARG A 260 -3.29 -20.24 -11.50
CA ARG A 260 -3.34 -21.49 -12.27
C ARG A 260 -2.07 -22.30 -12.02
N GLY A 261 -2.02 -23.00 -10.88
CA GLY A 261 -1.05 -24.04 -10.56
C GLY A 261 -1.71 -25.03 -9.60
N PRO A 262 -1.38 -26.33 -9.70
CA PRO A 262 -2.30 -27.48 -9.69
C PRO A 262 -3.30 -27.56 -8.52
#